data_AF-A0A1B5KXS4-F1
#
_entry.id   AF-A0A1B5KXS4-F1
#
_cell.length_a   1.000
_cell.length_b   1.000
_cell.length_c   1.000
_cell.angle_alpha   90.00
_cell.angle_beta   90.00
_cell.angle_gamma   90.00
#
_symmetry.space_group_name_H-M   'P 1'
#
loop_
_entity.id
_entity.type
_entity.pdbx_description
1 polymer ?
#
loop_
_entity_poly.entity_id
_entity_poly.type
_entity_poly.pdbx_seq_one_letter_code
_entity_poly.pdbx_strand_id
1 'polypeptide(L)'
;MPPIVPGGKLDPSMAPLTLGVTRELEPHYKKMRDEEEKLRDELRLKQERLRKTLYMWDRLERESRAWELRSDLSERSMKNLAGEGIGGAAF
;
A
#
# COMPACT_ATOMS: atom_id res chain seq x y z
N MET A 1 40.52 9.38 -23.37
CA MET A 1 39.74 9.98 -22.27
C MET A 1 38.73 10.93 -22.90
N PRO A 2 37.43 10.84 -22.59
CA PRO A 2 36.42 11.69 -23.24
C PRO A 2 36.63 13.16 -22.90
N PRO A 3 36.47 14.10 -23.85
CA PRO A 3 36.68 15.52 -23.61
C PRO A 3 35.62 16.06 -22.63
N ILE A 4 36.07 16.75 -21.59
CA ILE A 4 35.23 17.40 -20.59
C ILE A 4 34.98 18.83 -21.06
N VAL A 5 33.73 19.23 -21.24
CA VAL A 5 33.37 20.61 -21.60
C VAL A 5 33.52 21.53 -20.37
N PRO A 6 33.80 22.84 -20.52
CA PRO A 6 33.98 23.74 -19.39
C PRO A 6 32.78 23.68 -18.42
N GLY A 7 33.07 23.44 -17.13
CA GLY A 7 32.05 23.21 -16.11
C GLY A 7 31.89 21.76 -15.64
N GLY A 8 32.77 20.84 -16.06
CA GLY A 8 32.83 19.47 -15.51
C GLY A 8 31.69 18.55 -15.94
N LYS A 9 30.82 19.03 -16.83
CA LYS A 9 29.74 18.23 -17.41
C LYS A 9 30.30 17.44 -18.58
N LEU A 10 29.87 16.19 -18.72
CA LEU A 10 30.10 15.41 -19.93
C LEU A 10 29.33 16.06 -21.09
N ASP A 11 29.94 16.13 -22.26
CA ASP A 11 29.28 16.60 -23.48
C ASP A 11 27.98 15.80 -23.70
N PRO A 12 26.81 16.45 -23.88
CA PRO A 12 25.55 15.78 -24.20
C PRO A 12 25.65 14.85 -25.41
N SER A 13 26.57 15.13 -26.35
CA SER A 13 26.85 14.26 -27.51
C SER A 13 27.39 12.87 -27.13
N MET A 14 27.92 12.73 -25.90
CA MET A 14 28.48 11.50 -25.34
C MET A 14 27.48 10.70 -24.48
N ALA A 15 26.24 11.19 -24.33
CA ALA A 15 25.18 10.49 -23.60
C ALA A 15 24.89 9.06 -24.12
N PRO A 16 24.90 8.78 -25.44
CA PRO A 16 24.82 7.41 -25.93
C PRO A 16 25.96 6.54 -25.42
N LEU A 17 27.19 7.10 -25.40
CA LEU A 17 28.39 6.40 -24.96
C LEU A 17 28.36 6.03 -23.48
N THR A 18 27.84 6.92 -22.63
CA THR A 18 27.71 6.68 -21.18
C THR A 18 26.57 5.70 -20.85
N LEU A 19 25.53 5.68 -21.67
CA LEU A 19 24.43 4.72 -21.59
C LEU A 19 24.78 3.36 -22.22
N GLY A 20 25.91 3.25 -22.95
CA GLY A 20 26.28 2.04 -23.68
C GLY A 20 25.35 1.73 -24.86
N VAL A 21 24.66 2.74 -25.40
CA VAL A 21 23.69 2.60 -26.49
C VAL A 21 24.09 3.43 -27.70
N THR A 22 23.60 3.06 -28.88
CA THR A 22 23.77 3.91 -30.08
C THR A 22 22.90 5.16 -29.96
N ARG A 23 23.26 6.21 -30.70
CA ARG A 23 22.57 7.51 -30.69
C ARG A 23 21.10 7.40 -31.13
N GLU A 24 20.79 6.42 -31.97
CA GLU A 24 19.42 6.11 -32.41
C GLU A 24 18.57 5.47 -31.29
N LEU A 25 19.19 4.68 -30.42
CA LEU A 25 18.52 3.97 -29.33
C LEU A 25 18.45 4.79 -28.03
N GLU A 26 19.26 5.84 -27.90
CA GLU A 26 19.31 6.71 -26.72
C GLU A 26 17.93 7.23 -26.28
N PRO A 27 17.06 7.76 -27.18
CA PRO A 27 15.76 8.29 -26.76
C PRO A 27 14.82 7.20 -26.24
N HIS A 28 14.86 6.01 -26.84
CA HIS A 28 14.06 4.87 -26.40
C HIS A 28 14.52 4.37 -25.04
N TYR A 29 15.84 4.27 -24.82
CA TYR A 29 16.40 3.83 -23.55
C TYR A 29 16.11 4.82 -22.42
N LYS A 30 16.17 6.12 -22.69
CA LYS A 30 15.73 7.15 -21.73
C LYS A 30 14.27 6.99 -21.33
N LYS A 31 13.37 6.85 -22.32
CA LYS A 31 11.94 6.59 -22.05
C LYS A 31 11.73 5.33 -21.21
N MET A 32 12.43 4.25 -21.53
CA MET A 32 12.33 3.00 -20.78
C MET A 32 12.77 3.15 -19.32
N ARG A 33 13.83 3.92 -19.04
CA ARG A 33 14.25 4.21 -17.67
C ARG A 33 13.26 5.09 -16.92
N ASP A 34 12.71 6.12 -17.58
CA ASP A 34 11.69 6.98 -16.98
C ASP A 34 10.41 6.17 -16.65
N GLU A 35 10.04 5.23 -17.52
CA GLU A 35 8.93 4.29 -17.28
C GLU A 35 9.25 3.31 -16.16
N GLU A 36 10.47 2.77 -16.09
CA GLU A 36 10.92 1.92 -15.00
C GLU A 36 10.85 2.64 -13.65
N GLU A 37 11.30 3.89 -13.58
CA GLU A 37 11.25 4.71 -12.37
C GLU A 37 9.80 4.96 -11.94
N LYS A 38 8.90 5.30 -12.87
CA LYS A 38 7.46 5.43 -12.59
C LYS A 38 6.87 4.14 -12.05
N LEU A 39 7.17 2.99 -12.66
CA LEU A 39 6.67 1.70 -12.21
C LEU A 39 7.17 1.35 -10.79
N ARG A 40 8.42 1.69 -10.47
CA ARG A 40 8.99 1.50 -9.13
C ARG A 40 8.26 2.35 -8.10
N ASP A 41 7.94 3.60 -8.41
CA ASP A 41 7.21 4.49 -7.50
C ASP A 41 5.74 4.08 -7.34
N GLU A 42 5.07 3.70 -8.41
CA GLU A 42 3.72 3.13 -8.33
C GLU A 42 3.68 1.87 -7.46
N LEU A 43 4.68 0.99 -7.61
CA LEU A 43 4.79 -0.21 -6.79
C LEU A 43 4.95 0.14 -5.31
N ARG A 44 5.80 1.11 -4.98
CA ARG A 44 5.98 1.59 -3.60
C ARG A 44 4.67 2.10 -3.01
N LEU A 45 3.95 2.97 -3.74
CA LEU A 45 2.67 3.50 -3.30
C LEU A 45 1.62 2.41 -3.10
N LYS A 46 1.55 1.43 -4.02
CA LYS A 46 0.64 0.28 -3.90
C LYS A 46 0.98 -0.57 -2.66
N GLN A 47 2.25 -0.82 -2.40
CA GLN A 47 2.70 -1.58 -1.22
C GLN A 47 2.42 -0.83 0.10
N GLU A 48 2.60 0.49 0.14
CA GLU A 48 2.25 1.29 1.32
C GLU A 48 0.75 1.31 1.57
N ARG A 49 -0.06 1.48 0.52
CA ARG A 49 -1.52 1.41 0.61
C ARG A 49 -1.97 0.04 1.12
N LEU A 50 -1.41 -1.03 0.57
CA LEU A 50 -1.72 -2.40 0.98
C LEU A 50 -1.43 -2.60 2.47
N ARG A 51 -0.24 -2.19 2.94
CA ARG A 51 0.12 -2.28 4.37
C ARG A 51 -0.87 -1.57 5.27
N LYS A 52 -1.26 -0.34 4.92
CA LYS A 52 -2.26 0.44 5.69
C LYS A 52 -3.63 -0.23 5.69
N THR A 53 -4.06 -0.75 4.54
CA THR A 53 -5.35 -1.44 4.41
C THR A 53 -5.38 -2.73 5.22
N LEU A 54 -4.34 -3.56 5.18
CA LEU A 54 -4.27 -4.79 5.98
C LEU A 54 -4.31 -4.50 7.48
N TYR A 55 -3.55 -3.51 7.95
CA TYR A 55 -3.61 -3.09 9.35
C TYR A 55 -5.01 -2.64 9.78
N MET A 56 -5.73 -1.91 8.91
CA MET A 56 -7.10 -1.51 9.17
C MET A 56 -8.05 -2.72 9.21
N TRP A 57 -7.88 -3.70 8.33
CA TRP A 57 -8.66 -4.94 8.33
C TRP A 57 -8.49 -5.72 9.64
N ASP A 58 -7.25 -5.89 10.11
CA ASP A 58 -6.98 -6.58 11.38
C ASP A 58 -7.66 -5.88 12.56
N ARG A 59 -7.68 -4.54 12.54
CA ARG A 59 -8.38 -3.74 13.56
C ARG A 59 -9.90 -3.94 13.46
N LEU A 60 -10.47 -3.82 12.27
CA LEU A 60 -11.90 -3.97 12.04
C LEU A 60 -12.39 -5.38 12.38
N GLU A 61 -11.58 -6.41 12.14
CA GLU A 61 -11.90 -7.78 12.52
C GLU A 61 -12.03 -7.91 14.04
N ARG A 62 -11.09 -7.33 14.80
CA ARG A 62 -11.16 -7.32 16.28
C ARG A 62 -12.37 -6.55 16.79
N GLU A 63 -12.65 -5.38 16.20
CA GLU A 63 -13.83 -4.58 16.55
C GLU A 63 -15.12 -5.34 16.24
N SER A 64 -15.21 -6.03 15.11
CA SER A 64 -16.37 -6.84 14.74
C SER A 64 -16.63 -7.96 15.75
N ARG A 65 -15.59 -8.70 16.16
CA ARG A 65 -15.73 -9.76 17.18
C ARG A 65 -16.18 -9.19 18.54
N ALA A 66 -15.69 -8.01 18.90
CA ALA A 66 -16.13 -7.34 20.13
C ALA A 66 -17.60 -6.91 20.06
N TRP A 67 -18.06 -6.43 18.89
CA TRP A 67 -19.46 -6.08 18.67
C TRP A 67 -20.38 -7.29 18.67
N GLU A 68 -19.96 -8.39 18.07
CA GLU A 68 -20.69 -9.67 18.12
C GLU A 68 -20.92 -10.11 19.57
N LEU A 69 -19.86 -10.17 20.38
CA LEU A 69 -19.98 -10.53 21.80
C LEU A 69 -20.90 -9.59 22.58
N ARG A 70 -20.83 -8.27 22.32
CA ARG A 70 -21.72 -7.29 22.95
C ARG A 70 -23.18 -7.51 22.55
N SER A 71 -23.42 -7.83 21.28
CA SER A 71 -24.76 -8.15 20.78
C SER A 71 -25.31 -9.39 21.46
N ASP A 72 -24.53 -10.48 21.53
CA ASP A 72 -24.91 -11.72 22.19
C ASP A 72 -25.25 -11.52 23.67
N LEU A 73 -24.43 -10.76 24.40
CA LEU A 73 -24.67 -10.44 25.80
C LEU A 73 -25.92 -9.58 25.99
N SER A 74 -26.14 -8.60 25.11
CA SER A 74 -27.33 -7.76 25.12
C SER A 74 -28.59 -8.58 24.86
N GLU A 75 -28.57 -9.46 23.85
CA GLU A 75 -29.69 -10.34 23.52
C GLU A 75 -30.03 -11.28 24.69
N ARG A 76 -29.02 -11.90 25.31
CA ARG A 76 -29.20 -12.73 26.51
C ARG A 76 -29.77 -11.93 27.68
N SER A 77 -29.27 -10.71 27.91
CA SER A 77 -29.79 -9.83 28.96
C SER A 77 -31.26 -9.47 28.71
N MET A 78 -31.63 -9.17 27.47
CA MET A 78 -33.01 -8.85 27.10
C MET A 78 -33.94 -10.06 27.28
N LYS A 79 -33.52 -11.26 26.87
CA LYS A 79 -34.27 -12.51 27.10
C LYS A 79 -34.47 -12.79 28.58
N ASN A 80 -33.45 -12.57 29.40
CA ASN A 80 -33.55 -12.71 30.85
C ASN A 80 -34.52 -11.69 31.46
N LEU A 81 -34.47 -10.42 31.02
CA LEU A 81 -35.40 -9.37 31.45
C LEU A 81 -36.85 -9.67 31.04
N ALA A 82 -37.06 -10.28 29.88
CA ALA A 82 -38.36 -10.73 29.39
C ALA A 82 -38.90 -11.99 30.12
N GLY A 83 -38.13 -12.56 31.07
CA GLY A 83 -38.54 -13.73 31.84
C GLY A 83 -38.30 -15.09 31.15
N GLU A 84 -37.59 -15.12 30.03
CA GLU A 84 -37.31 -16.34 29.26
C GLU A 84 -36.08 -17.12 29.77
N GLY A 85 -35.42 -16.67 30.85
CA GLY A 85 -34.27 -17.33 31.48
C GLY A 85 -34.68 -18.42 32.49
N ILE A 86 -33.77 -19.39 32.76
CA ILE A 86 -33.92 -20.41 33.82
C ILE A 86 -34.01 -19.71 35.18
N GLY A 87 -35.23 -19.40 35.62
CA GLY A 87 -35.51 -18.58 36.81
C GLY A 87 -36.46 -17.39 36.57
N GLY A 88 -37.25 -17.38 35.49
CA GLY A 88 -38.29 -16.38 35.27
C GLY A 88 -39.24 -16.23 36.46
N ALA A 89 -39.35 -14.98 36.95
CA ALA A 89 -40.22 -14.50 38.01
C ALA A 89 -40.07 -15.20 39.39
N ALA A 90 -39.09 -14.75 40.17
CA ALA A 90 -39.11 -14.91 41.63
C ALA A 90 -38.79 -13.59 42.33
N PHE A 91 -39.57 -12.54 42.03
CA PHE A 91 -40.02 -11.49 42.94
C PHE A 91 -41.38 -10.98 42.45
#